data_AF-A0A956GP31-F1
#
_entry.id   AF-A0A956GP31-F1
#
_cell.length_a   1.000
_cell.length_b   1.000
_cell.length_c   1.000
_cell.angle_alpha   90.00
_cell.angle_beta   90.00
_cell.angle_gamma   90.00
#
_symmetry.space_group_name_H-M   'P 1'
#
loop_
_entity.id
_entity.type
_entity.pdbx_description
1 polymer ?
#
loop_
_entity_poly.entity_id
_entity_poly.type
_entity_poly.pdbx_seq_one_letter_code
_entity_poly.pdbx_strand_id
1 'polypeptide(L)'
;MASDPEYALESLRTRVQNNVERHEEGHRGVPGHWGILSGLSQDCLMKMMHFGPGLVKEEVAPLAPLAARTVERFVEAFGGDEQVMHWGLEILGGVVMLQALGFEIPDDVLYLMKPLLVRMPTTRRDEFVDVHWSRALVALVLSERRVWGPIAGLLHDDDVPFTPGQRFQFNMQGLVANLAGAVVHGASFADVEPAWRDYLDSFPVLQGTKMASWDQLLWMARVVHHEVGGAPMKDVARLVYEDVVTAAGDAPR
;
A
#
# COMPACT_ATOMS: atom_id res chain seq x y z
N MET A 1 -22.29 10.70 9.46
CA MET A 1 -22.52 12.00 8.79
C MET A 1 -21.38 12.19 7.83
N ALA A 2 -21.65 12.27 6.52
CA ALA A 2 -20.59 12.63 5.57
C ALA A 2 -20.15 14.07 5.88
N SER A 3 -18.88 14.26 6.21
CA SER A 3 -18.30 15.60 6.32
C SER A 3 -18.41 16.29 4.97
N ASP A 4 -18.63 17.61 4.98
CA ASP A 4 -18.55 18.45 3.79
C ASP A 4 -17.27 18.14 2.98
N PRO A 5 -17.37 17.78 1.69
CA PRO A 5 -16.21 17.51 0.84
C PRO A 5 -15.18 18.64 0.86
N GLU A 6 -15.63 19.89 0.88
CA GLU A 6 -14.75 21.06 0.89
C GLU A 6 -13.90 21.10 2.17
N TYR A 7 -14.53 20.88 3.32
CA TYR A 7 -13.84 20.80 4.60
C TYR A 7 -12.82 19.66 4.65
N ALA A 8 -13.19 18.49 4.13
CA ALA A 8 -12.29 17.33 4.12
C ALA A 8 -11.06 17.58 3.23
N LEU A 9 -11.25 18.17 2.04
CA LEU A 9 -10.13 18.51 1.15
C LEU A 9 -9.26 19.63 1.73
N GLU A 10 -9.85 20.64 2.37
CA GLU A 10 -9.10 21.70 3.05
C GLU A 10 -8.23 21.17 4.19
N SER A 11 -8.76 20.21 4.96
CA SER A 11 -7.99 19.50 5.99
C SER A 11 -6.80 18.74 5.42
N LEU A 12 -6.98 18.07 4.27
CA LEU A 12 -5.88 17.40 3.57
C LEU A 12 -4.85 18.40 3.07
N ARG A 13 -5.27 19.48 2.41
CA ARG A 13 -4.41 20.55 1.90
C ARG A 13 -3.54 21.15 3.00
N THR A 14 -4.15 21.52 4.13
CA THR A 14 -3.45 22.04 5.31
C THR A 14 -2.37 21.06 5.78
N ARG A 15 -2.70 19.76 5.80
CA ARG A 15 -1.78 18.72 6.26
C ARG A 15 -0.63 18.48 5.28
N VAL A 16 -0.90 18.52 3.97
CA VAL A 16 0.12 18.47 2.91
C VAL A 16 1.06 19.66 3.04
N GLN A 17 0.53 20.88 3.16
CA GLN A 17 1.33 22.10 3.32
C GLN A 17 2.23 22.02 4.57
N ASN A 18 1.67 21.66 5.72
CA ASN A 18 2.45 21.49 6.95
C ASN A 18 3.59 20.47 6.79
N ASN A 19 3.37 19.39 6.03
CA ASN A 19 4.40 18.39 5.78
C ASN A 19 5.49 18.92 4.83
N VAL A 20 5.13 19.70 3.81
CA VAL A 20 6.10 20.38 2.93
C VAL A 20 6.94 21.38 3.72
N GLU A 21 6.33 22.25 4.52
CA GLU A 21 7.04 23.22 5.36
C GLU A 21 8.02 22.54 6.32
N ARG A 22 7.59 21.45 6.98
CA ARG A 22 8.46 20.62 7.83
C ARG A 22 9.62 19.97 7.06
N HIS A 23 9.45 19.67 5.77
CA HIS A 23 10.56 19.18 4.94
C HIS A 23 11.64 20.25 4.81
N GLU A 24 11.21 21.47 4.51
CA GLU A 24 12.09 22.61 4.23
C GLU A 24 12.84 23.06 5.49
N GLU A 25 12.17 23.07 6.64
CA GLU A 25 12.77 23.43 7.93
C GLU A 25 13.76 22.37 8.46
N GLY A 26 13.56 21.09 8.10
CA GLY A 26 14.31 19.97 8.67
C GLY A 26 13.87 19.60 10.09
N HIS A 27 14.24 18.42 10.57
CA HIS A 27 13.88 17.93 11.90
C HIS A 27 15.12 17.59 12.73
N ARG A 28 15.23 18.18 13.93
CA ARG A 28 16.33 17.91 14.88
C ARG A 28 17.74 18.07 14.29
N GLY A 29 17.93 19.08 13.44
CA GLY A 29 19.23 19.33 12.79
C GLY A 29 19.56 18.41 11.62
N VAL A 30 18.61 17.55 11.19
CA VAL A 30 18.71 16.78 9.95
C VAL A 30 17.79 17.43 8.90
N PRO A 31 18.34 17.99 7.81
CA PRO A 31 17.54 18.53 6.71
C PRO A 31 16.59 17.47 6.12
N GLY A 32 15.35 17.84 5.82
CA GLY A 32 14.25 17.02 5.26
C GLY A 32 13.74 15.89 6.13
N HIS A 33 12.58 16.18 6.72
CA HIS A 33 11.80 15.26 7.51
C HIS A 33 11.39 14.02 6.69
N TRP A 34 11.80 12.81 7.08
CA TRP A 34 11.42 11.55 6.41
C TRP A 34 9.93 11.20 6.59
N GLY A 35 9.29 11.71 7.65
CA GLY A 35 7.87 11.44 7.96
C GLY A 35 6.85 12.26 7.16
N ILE A 36 7.22 12.86 6.03
CA ILE A 36 6.29 13.65 5.18
C ILE A 36 5.19 12.80 4.59
N LEU A 37 5.53 11.56 4.26
CA LEU A 37 4.61 10.57 3.68
C LEU A 37 3.98 9.68 4.76
N SER A 38 4.56 9.61 5.95
CA SER A 38 4.05 8.81 7.07
C SER A 38 2.69 9.30 7.55
N GLY A 39 1.77 8.35 7.73
CA GLY A 39 0.38 8.58 8.11
C GLY A 39 -0.49 9.37 7.12
N LEU A 40 0.08 9.96 6.07
CA LEU A 40 -0.66 10.75 5.09
C LEU A 40 -1.36 9.84 4.07
N SER A 41 -0.74 8.72 3.71
CA SER A 41 -1.28 7.75 2.74
C SER A 41 -2.67 7.26 3.16
N GLN A 42 -2.85 6.86 4.43
CA GLN A 42 -4.15 6.40 4.92
C GLN A 42 -5.24 7.45 4.77
N ASP A 43 -4.94 8.69 5.12
CA ASP A 43 -5.90 9.79 5.05
C ASP A 43 -6.26 10.16 3.61
N CYS A 44 -5.26 10.17 2.73
CA CYS A 44 -5.47 10.37 1.30
C CYS A 44 -6.29 9.23 0.69
N LEU A 45 -6.03 7.98 1.07
CA LEU A 45 -6.75 6.81 0.57
C LEU A 45 -8.21 6.81 1.03
N MET A 46 -8.49 7.14 2.29
CA MET A 46 -9.86 7.34 2.76
C MET A 46 -10.59 8.40 1.95
N LYS A 47 -9.95 9.56 1.74
CA LYS A 47 -10.51 10.66 0.95
C LYS A 47 -10.67 10.28 -0.52
N MET A 48 -9.74 9.49 -1.06
CA MET A 48 -9.79 8.99 -2.43
C MET A 48 -10.99 8.07 -2.64
N MET A 49 -11.28 7.19 -1.68
CA MET A 49 -12.47 6.32 -1.73
C MET A 49 -13.77 7.11 -1.60
N HIS A 50 -13.76 8.26 -0.91
CA HIS A 50 -14.96 9.05 -0.71
C HIS A 50 -15.23 10.07 -1.82
N PHE A 51 -14.19 10.73 -2.34
CA PHE A 51 -14.30 11.86 -3.28
C PHE A 51 -13.75 11.55 -4.67
N GLY A 52 -13.05 10.44 -4.84
CA GLY A 52 -12.39 10.05 -6.08
C GLY A 52 -10.92 10.47 -6.17
N PRO A 53 -10.12 9.80 -7.01
CA PRO A 53 -8.68 10.01 -7.11
C PRO A 53 -8.28 11.35 -7.74
N GLY A 54 -9.10 11.91 -8.62
CA GLY A 54 -8.80 13.18 -9.29
C GLY A 54 -8.64 14.35 -8.31
N LEU A 55 -9.58 14.49 -7.37
CA LEU A 55 -9.55 15.56 -6.37
C LEU A 55 -8.38 15.39 -5.40
N VAL A 56 -8.12 14.17 -4.94
CA VAL A 56 -6.99 13.90 -4.04
C VAL A 56 -5.65 14.16 -4.73
N LYS A 57 -5.53 13.81 -6.02
CA LYS A 57 -4.30 14.04 -6.81
C LYS A 57 -3.86 15.50 -6.76
N GLU A 58 -4.78 16.44 -6.94
CA GLU A 58 -4.48 17.87 -6.94
C GLU A 58 -3.89 18.30 -5.60
N GLU A 59 -4.50 17.86 -4.49
CA GLU A 59 -4.09 18.25 -3.14
C GLU A 59 -2.71 17.68 -2.74
N VAL A 60 -2.36 16.48 -3.21
CA VAL A 60 -1.08 15.82 -2.85
C VAL A 60 0.06 16.12 -3.82
N ALA A 61 -0.20 16.85 -4.91
CA ALA A 61 0.81 17.18 -5.92
C ALA A 61 2.10 17.80 -5.36
N PRO A 62 2.08 18.67 -4.32
CA PRO A 62 3.30 19.22 -3.74
C PRO A 62 4.26 18.18 -3.16
N LEU A 63 3.79 16.96 -2.85
CA LEU A 63 4.61 15.90 -2.23
C LEU A 63 5.35 15.04 -3.25
N ALA A 64 4.85 14.96 -4.48
CA ALA A 64 5.45 14.16 -5.54
C ALA A 64 6.96 14.40 -5.74
N PRO A 65 7.46 15.66 -5.86
CA PRO A 65 8.90 15.90 -6.03
C PRO A 65 9.73 15.56 -4.78
N LEU A 66 9.11 15.33 -3.62
CA LEU A 66 9.79 15.01 -2.37
C LEU A 66 9.89 13.50 -2.11
N ALA A 67 9.12 12.68 -2.83
CA ALA A 67 8.93 11.28 -2.51
C ALA A 67 10.21 10.44 -2.57
N ALA A 68 10.95 10.50 -3.68
CA ALA A 68 12.20 9.75 -3.85
C ALA A 68 13.23 10.12 -2.77
N ARG A 69 13.45 11.42 -2.59
CA ARG A 69 14.37 11.96 -1.57
C ARG A 69 13.97 11.57 -0.14
N THR A 70 12.67 11.47 0.13
CA THR A 70 12.16 11.04 1.44
C THR A 70 12.57 9.60 1.74
N VAL A 71 12.45 8.70 0.76
CA VAL A 71 12.88 7.30 0.91
C VAL A 71 14.39 7.20 1.06
N GLU A 72 15.16 7.88 0.22
CA GLU A 72 16.63 7.88 0.30
C GLU A 72 17.12 8.30 1.70
N ARG A 73 16.58 9.41 2.23
CA ARG A 73 16.94 9.90 3.56
C ARG A 73 16.50 8.97 4.67
N PHE A 74 15.34 8.34 4.54
CA PHE A 74 14.91 7.33 5.51
C PHE A 74 15.89 6.15 5.55
N VAL A 75 16.31 5.64 4.39
CA VAL A 75 17.28 4.55 4.29
C VAL A 75 18.65 4.97 4.81
N GLU A 76 19.10 6.20 4.55
CA GLU A 76 20.37 6.73 5.08
C GLU A 76 20.34 6.83 6.61
N ALA A 77 19.28 7.43 7.17
CA ALA A 77 19.19 7.69 8.60
C ALA A 77 18.91 6.43 9.44
N PHE A 78 18.10 5.51 8.90
CA PHE A 78 17.55 4.37 9.65
C PHE A 78 17.86 3.02 9.01
N GLY A 79 18.77 3.01 8.03
CA GLY A 79 19.25 1.83 7.34
C GLY A 79 19.70 0.71 8.27
N GLY A 80 20.02 0.97 9.54
CA GLY A 80 20.44 -0.04 10.52
C GLY A 80 19.46 -0.33 11.67
N ASP A 81 18.36 0.43 11.79
CA ASP A 81 17.53 0.41 13.01
C ASP A 81 16.23 -0.38 12.78
N GLU A 82 16.09 -1.50 13.49
CA GLU A 82 14.93 -2.38 13.41
C GLU A 82 13.66 -1.79 14.03
N GLN A 83 13.77 -0.87 14.99
CA GLN A 83 12.62 -0.34 15.74
C GLN A 83 11.74 0.59 14.89
N VAL A 84 12.35 1.23 13.89
CA VAL A 84 11.72 2.26 13.05
C VAL A 84 11.31 1.72 11.67
N MET A 85 11.56 0.44 11.38
CA MET A 85 11.30 -0.14 10.06
C MET A 85 9.81 -0.09 9.65
N HIS A 86 8.89 -0.12 10.61
CA HIS A 86 7.45 -0.02 10.33
C HIS A 86 7.09 1.32 9.66
N TRP A 87 7.74 2.43 10.03
CA TRP A 87 7.59 3.72 9.34
C TRP A 87 8.02 3.65 7.88
N GLY A 88 8.99 2.79 7.57
CA GLY A 88 9.40 2.53 6.19
C GLY A 88 8.26 2.01 5.32
N LEU A 89 7.38 1.15 5.86
CA LEU A 89 6.21 0.66 5.13
C LEU A 89 5.18 1.76 4.87
N GLU A 90 4.99 2.67 5.83
CA GLU A 90 4.08 3.82 5.64
C GLU A 90 4.61 4.78 4.57
N ILE A 91 5.92 5.08 4.58
CA ILE A 91 6.56 5.90 3.55
C ILE A 91 6.36 5.26 2.19
N LEU A 92 6.58 3.94 2.07
CA LEU A 92 6.34 3.20 0.83
C LEU A 92 4.86 3.24 0.42
N GLY A 93 3.92 3.17 1.37
CA GLY A 93 2.50 3.37 1.10
C GLY A 93 2.21 4.73 0.46
N GLY A 94 2.84 5.80 0.97
CA GLY A 94 2.77 7.13 0.38
C GLY A 94 3.37 7.22 -1.03
N VAL A 95 4.52 6.57 -1.26
CA VAL A 95 5.13 6.51 -2.61
C VAL A 95 4.20 5.80 -3.60
N VAL A 96 3.69 4.62 -3.23
CA VAL A 96 2.79 3.85 -4.10
C VAL A 96 1.47 4.58 -4.34
N MET A 97 0.95 5.30 -3.36
CA MET A 97 -0.20 6.17 -3.55
C MET A 97 0.07 7.25 -4.60
N LEU A 98 1.21 7.94 -4.53
CA LEU A 98 1.58 8.95 -5.51
C LEU A 98 1.77 8.34 -6.91
N GLN A 99 2.45 7.19 -7.02
CA GLN A 99 2.56 6.46 -8.28
C GLN A 99 1.18 6.09 -8.84
N ALA A 100 0.27 5.60 -7.99
CA ALA A 100 -1.08 5.18 -8.35
C ALA A 100 -1.95 6.35 -8.84
N LEU A 101 -1.72 7.55 -8.29
CA LEU A 101 -2.34 8.80 -8.75
C LEU A 101 -1.70 9.33 -10.04
N GLY A 102 -0.66 8.66 -10.55
CA GLY A 102 0.00 8.98 -11.81
C GLY A 102 1.07 10.07 -11.70
N PHE A 103 1.69 10.23 -10.54
CA PHE A 103 2.94 10.97 -10.43
C PHE A 103 4.12 10.11 -10.89
N GLU A 104 5.05 10.70 -11.64
CA GLU A 104 6.24 10.02 -12.15
C GLU A 104 7.26 9.86 -11.02
N ILE A 105 7.14 8.78 -10.25
CA ILE A 105 8.13 8.37 -9.27
C ILE A 105 8.73 7.03 -9.74
N PRO A 106 10.05 6.97 -9.98
CA PRO A 106 10.72 5.75 -10.41
C PRO A 106 10.49 4.57 -9.46
N ASP A 107 10.31 3.37 -10.02
CA ASP A 107 10.11 2.16 -9.20
C ASP A 107 11.36 1.80 -8.39
N ASP A 108 12.56 2.14 -8.85
CA ASP A 108 13.84 1.87 -8.17
C ASP A 108 13.90 2.50 -6.76
N VAL A 109 13.14 3.57 -6.51
CA VAL A 109 12.92 4.15 -5.17
C VAL A 109 12.41 3.10 -4.20
N LEU A 110 11.48 2.23 -4.61
CA LEU A 110 10.95 1.17 -3.75
C LEU A 110 12.01 0.10 -3.47
N TYR A 111 12.93 -0.14 -4.41
CA TYR A 111 13.99 -1.15 -4.26
C TYR A 111 15.02 -0.77 -3.19
N LEU A 112 15.18 0.52 -2.88
CA LEU A 112 16.03 1.00 -1.78
C LEU A 112 15.63 0.39 -0.43
N MET A 113 14.36 -0.01 -0.28
CA MET A 113 13.82 -0.58 0.96
C MET A 113 14.02 -2.09 1.08
N LYS A 114 14.45 -2.81 0.02
CA LYS A 114 14.64 -4.28 0.05
C LYS A 114 15.52 -4.74 1.23
N PRO A 115 16.69 -4.16 1.49
CA PRO A 115 17.54 -4.60 2.61
C PRO A 115 16.89 -4.40 3.98
N LEU A 116 16.01 -3.39 4.11
CA LEU A 116 15.25 -3.15 5.35
C LEU A 116 14.13 -4.18 5.52
N LEU A 117 13.38 -4.49 4.45
CA LEU A 117 12.30 -5.49 4.48
C LEU A 117 12.78 -6.88 4.90
N VAL A 118 13.98 -7.28 4.49
CA VAL A 118 14.57 -8.58 4.86
C VAL A 118 14.89 -8.64 6.35
N ARG A 119 15.34 -7.54 6.95
CA ARG A 119 15.73 -7.48 8.37
C ARG A 119 14.57 -7.24 9.32
N MET A 120 13.46 -6.68 8.83
CA MET A 120 12.27 -6.47 9.65
C MET A 120 11.83 -7.80 10.29
N PRO A 121 11.61 -7.87 11.61
CA PRO A 121 11.17 -9.10 12.24
C PRO A 121 9.74 -9.43 11.81
N THR A 122 9.46 -10.71 11.58
CA THR A 122 8.10 -11.20 11.34
C THR A 122 7.42 -11.45 12.67
N THR A 123 6.77 -10.45 13.27
CA THR A 123 5.99 -10.67 14.50
C THR A 123 4.51 -10.76 14.17
N ARG A 124 3.93 -11.95 14.29
CA ARG A 124 2.47 -12.17 14.28
C ARG A 124 1.85 -11.86 15.66
N ARG A 125 2.40 -10.88 16.38
CA ARG A 125 1.75 -10.41 17.61
C ARG A 125 0.52 -9.63 17.19
N ASP A 126 -0.58 -9.80 17.91
CA ASP A 126 -1.89 -9.21 17.56
C ASP A 126 -1.83 -7.69 17.33
N GLU A 127 -0.87 -7.01 17.96
CA GLU A 127 -0.64 -5.57 17.85
C GLU A 127 0.07 -5.11 16.55
N PHE A 128 0.63 -6.03 15.74
CA PHE A 128 1.40 -5.72 14.51
C PHE A 128 0.92 -6.51 13.29
N VAL A 129 -0.33 -7.00 13.30
CA VAL A 129 -0.91 -7.79 12.20
C VAL A 129 -0.96 -6.98 10.90
N ASP A 130 -1.18 -5.67 10.98
CA ASP A 130 -1.20 -4.78 9.83
C ASP A 130 0.19 -4.62 9.19
N VAL A 131 1.24 -4.45 10.01
CA VAL A 131 2.63 -4.42 9.56
C VAL A 131 3.01 -5.73 8.88
N HIS A 132 2.55 -6.86 9.41
CA HIS A 132 2.79 -8.19 8.85
C HIS A 132 2.27 -8.33 7.42
N TRP A 133 1.02 -7.95 7.14
CA TRP A 133 0.44 -8.05 5.80
C TRP A 133 1.01 -7.00 4.84
N SER A 134 1.20 -5.76 5.30
CA SER A 134 1.84 -4.70 4.50
C SER A 134 3.22 -5.15 4.02
N ARG A 135 4.04 -5.72 4.92
CA ARG A 135 5.35 -6.25 4.56
C ARG A 135 5.27 -7.36 3.51
N ALA A 136 4.30 -8.26 3.61
CA ALA A 136 4.12 -9.34 2.65
C ALA A 136 3.78 -8.81 1.24
N LEU A 137 2.84 -7.88 1.14
CA LEU A 137 2.40 -7.29 -0.13
C LEU A 137 3.50 -6.44 -0.77
N VAL A 138 4.21 -5.63 0.03
CA VAL A 138 5.37 -4.85 -0.44
C VAL A 138 6.46 -5.79 -0.95
N ALA A 139 6.79 -6.85 -0.19
CA ALA A 139 7.79 -7.81 -0.60
C ALA A 139 7.40 -8.57 -1.87
N LEU A 140 6.10 -8.86 -2.06
CA LEU A 140 5.59 -9.48 -3.27
C LEU A 140 5.83 -8.60 -4.50
N VAL A 141 5.43 -7.32 -4.44
CA VAL A 141 5.71 -6.32 -5.49
C VAL A 141 7.20 -6.24 -5.80
N LEU A 142 8.03 -6.26 -4.75
CA LEU A 142 9.48 -6.17 -4.90
C LEU A 142 10.15 -7.50 -5.28
N SER A 143 9.38 -8.56 -5.55
CA SER A 143 9.89 -9.90 -5.87
C SER A 143 10.88 -10.44 -4.81
N GLU A 144 10.66 -10.12 -3.54
CA GLU A 144 11.52 -10.52 -2.42
C GLU A 144 10.96 -11.73 -1.68
N ARG A 145 11.14 -12.92 -2.26
CA ARG A 145 10.60 -14.19 -1.76
C ARG A 145 11.01 -14.53 -0.34
N ARG A 146 12.22 -14.13 0.08
CA ARG A 146 12.71 -14.39 1.44
C ARG A 146 11.82 -13.75 2.51
N VAL A 147 11.02 -12.75 2.13
CA VAL A 147 10.09 -12.04 3.01
C VAL A 147 8.66 -12.53 2.83
N TRP A 148 8.10 -12.49 1.62
CA TRP A 148 6.68 -12.85 1.43
C TRP A 148 6.41 -14.35 1.58
N GLY A 149 7.38 -15.22 1.24
CA GLY A 149 7.21 -16.68 1.29
C GLY A 149 6.86 -17.20 2.68
N PRO A 150 7.69 -16.92 3.71
CA PRO A 150 7.38 -17.33 5.08
C PRO A 150 6.07 -16.75 5.62
N ILE A 151 5.70 -15.52 5.21
CA ILE A 151 4.43 -14.89 5.61
C ILE A 151 3.24 -15.60 4.96
N ALA A 152 3.37 -16.04 3.71
CA ALA A 152 2.40 -16.86 3.00
C ALA A 152 2.33 -18.32 3.53
N GLY A 153 3.21 -18.70 4.46
CA GLY A 153 3.32 -20.07 4.96
C GLY A 153 4.03 -21.03 4.00
N LEU A 154 4.86 -20.50 3.11
CA LEU A 154 5.63 -21.27 2.13
C LEU A 154 7.12 -21.30 2.54
N LEU A 155 7.77 -22.44 2.34
CA LEU A 155 9.22 -22.58 2.51
C LEU A 155 9.96 -22.07 1.27
N HIS A 156 11.28 -21.86 1.41
CA HIS A 156 12.09 -21.25 0.35
C HIS A 156 12.03 -22.03 -0.96
N ASP A 157 11.94 -23.36 -0.89
CA ASP A 157 12.01 -24.27 -2.02
C ASP A 157 10.64 -24.82 -2.45
N ASP A 158 9.56 -24.43 -1.77
CA ASP A 158 8.22 -24.91 -2.10
C ASP A 158 7.74 -24.35 -3.45
N ASP A 159 7.04 -25.17 -4.24
CA ASP A 159 6.27 -24.68 -5.37
C ASP A 159 5.23 -23.66 -4.88
N VAL A 160 5.04 -22.57 -5.63
CA VAL A 160 4.05 -21.56 -5.27
C VAL A 160 2.68 -22.01 -5.80
N PRO A 161 1.74 -22.38 -4.91
CA PRO A 161 0.45 -22.87 -5.36
C PRO A 161 -0.36 -21.74 -6.00
N PHE A 162 -1.03 -22.05 -7.09
CA PHE A 162 -1.99 -21.14 -7.72
C PHE A 162 -3.21 -21.90 -8.19
N THR A 163 -4.39 -21.43 -7.78
CA THR A 163 -5.67 -21.92 -8.25
C THR A 163 -6.48 -20.72 -8.74
N PRO A 164 -6.73 -20.60 -10.06
CA PRO A 164 -7.59 -19.56 -10.62
C PRO A 164 -8.98 -19.55 -9.97
N GLY A 165 -9.51 -18.34 -9.75
CA GLY A 165 -10.86 -18.11 -9.25
C GLY A 165 -11.10 -18.47 -7.78
N GLN A 166 -10.04 -18.77 -7.01
CA GLN A 166 -10.15 -19.08 -5.59
C GLN A 166 -10.59 -17.85 -4.77
N ARG A 167 -11.32 -18.10 -3.68
CA ARG A 167 -11.76 -17.10 -2.69
C ARG A 167 -11.19 -17.45 -1.30
N PHE A 168 -11.02 -16.44 -0.44
CA PHE A 168 -10.28 -16.56 0.81
C PHE A 168 -11.00 -15.97 2.04
N GLN A 169 -12.01 -15.14 1.84
CA GLN A 169 -12.73 -14.38 2.86
C GLN A 169 -11.73 -13.65 3.77
N PHE A 170 -11.63 -14.07 5.03
CA PHE A 170 -10.73 -13.48 6.02
C PHE A 170 -9.32 -14.10 6.04
N ASN A 171 -9.03 -15.10 5.19
CA ASN A 171 -7.73 -15.78 5.15
C ASN A 171 -6.68 -14.99 4.34
N MET A 172 -6.14 -13.93 4.95
CA MET A 172 -5.10 -13.10 4.35
C MET A 172 -3.83 -13.88 3.96
N GLN A 173 -3.44 -14.89 4.76
CA GLN A 173 -2.28 -15.73 4.44
C GLN A 173 -2.49 -16.48 3.12
N GLY A 174 -3.65 -17.14 2.96
CA GLY A 174 -3.99 -17.87 1.74
C GLY A 174 -4.12 -16.94 0.53
N LEU A 175 -4.69 -15.75 0.71
CA LEU A 175 -4.79 -14.74 -0.34
C LEU A 175 -3.40 -14.30 -0.83
N VAL A 176 -2.49 -13.97 0.10
CA VAL A 176 -1.10 -13.60 -0.26
C VAL A 176 -0.39 -14.75 -0.99
N ALA A 177 -0.56 -16.00 -0.55
CA ALA A 177 0.02 -17.16 -1.22
C ALA A 177 -0.51 -17.31 -2.67
N ASN A 178 -1.82 -17.16 -2.87
CA ASN A 178 -2.43 -17.26 -4.19
C ASN A 178 -2.01 -16.13 -5.13
N LEU A 179 -1.91 -14.90 -4.63
CA LEU A 179 -1.42 -13.77 -5.43
C LEU A 179 0.07 -13.90 -5.77
N ALA A 180 0.89 -14.42 -4.86
CA ALA A 180 2.27 -14.78 -5.19
C ALA A 180 2.32 -15.83 -6.29
N GLY A 181 1.43 -16.83 -6.23
CA GLY A 181 1.26 -17.81 -7.29
C GLY A 181 0.87 -17.16 -8.61
N ALA A 182 -0.12 -16.27 -8.61
CA ALA A 182 -0.56 -15.55 -9.80
C ALA A 182 0.59 -14.79 -10.49
N VAL A 183 1.41 -14.08 -9.71
CA VAL A 183 2.59 -13.36 -10.23
C VAL A 183 3.62 -14.34 -10.82
N VAL A 184 3.95 -15.41 -10.09
CA VAL A 184 4.96 -16.40 -10.52
C VAL A 184 4.54 -17.15 -11.78
N HIS A 185 3.26 -17.50 -11.90
CA HIS A 185 2.72 -18.25 -13.04
C HIS A 185 2.29 -17.35 -14.21
N GLY A 186 2.43 -16.03 -14.10
CA GLY A 186 2.01 -15.09 -15.14
C GLY A 186 0.51 -15.15 -15.42
N ALA A 187 -0.30 -15.29 -14.36
CA ALA A 187 -1.75 -15.37 -14.46
C ALA A 187 -2.36 -14.06 -15.00
N SER A 188 -3.61 -14.15 -15.46
CA SER A 188 -4.36 -12.97 -15.89
C SER A 188 -5.15 -12.35 -14.73
N PHE A 189 -5.58 -11.10 -14.90
CA PHE A 189 -6.51 -10.46 -13.96
C PHE A 189 -7.79 -11.31 -13.74
N ALA A 190 -8.32 -11.94 -14.80
CA ALA A 190 -9.53 -12.75 -14.71
C ALA A 190 -9.36 -13.96 -13.77
N ASP A 191 -8.14 -14.48 -13.63
CA ASP A 191 -7.84 -15.60 -12.74
C ASP A 191 -7.82 -15.18 -11.27
N VAL A 192 -7.53 -13.91 -10.96
CA VAL A 192 -7.46 -13.38 -9.59
C VAL A 192 -8.66 -12.50 -9.21
N GLU A 193 -9.48 -12.10 -10.17
CA GLU A 193 -10.65 -11.25 -9.94
C GLU A 193 -11.58 -11.81 -8.84
N PRO A 194 -11.90 -13.12 -8.79
CA PRO A 194 -12.74 -13.64 -7.72
C PRO A 194 -12.13 -13.49 -6.32
N ALA A 195 -10.80 -13.61 -6.19
CA ALA A 195 -10.10 -13.39 -4.93
C ALA A 195 -10.11 -11.91 -4.54
N TRP A 196 -9.92 -11.02 -5.52
CA TRP A 196 -9.94 -9.58 -5.34
C TRP A 196 -11.33 -9.08 -4.88
N ARG A 197 -12.40 -9.50 -5.54
CA ARG A 197 -13.78 -9.14 -5.17
C ARG A 197 -14.14 -9.64 -3.77
N ASP A 198 -13.77 -10.87 -3.45
CA ASP A 198 -14.00 -11.47 -2.13
C ASP A 198 -13.21 -10.75 -1.01
N TYR A 199 -12.01 -10.26 -1.31
CA TYR A 199 -11.26 -9.36 -0.42
C TYR A 199 -11.97 -8.02 -0.21
N LEU A 200 -12.46 -7.37 -1.28
CA LEU A 200 -13.20 -6.11 -1.19
C LEU A 200 -14.47 -6.25 -0.34
N ASP A 201 -15.23 -7.34 -0.53
CA ASP A 201 -16.42 -7.62 0.27
C ASP A 201 -16.09 -7.80 1.77
N SER A 202 -14.93 -8.40 2.06
CA SER A 202 -14.44 -8.63 3.42
C SER A 202 -13.72 -7.42 4.02
N PHE A 203 -13.29 -6.46 3.20
CA PHE A 203 -12.43 -5.35 3.60
C PHE A 203 -13.02 -4.48 4.69
N PRO A 204 -14.31 -4.06 4.68
CA PRO A 204 -14.88 -3.26 5.76
C PRO A 204 -14.79 -3.94 7.14
N VAL A 205 -14.97 -5.27 7.19
CA VAL A 205 -14.84 -6.04 8.42
C VAL A 205 -13.38 -6.14 8.84
N LEU A 206 -12.47 -6.49 7.93
CA LEU A 206 -11.04 -6.56 8.19
C LEU A 206 -10.47 -5.21 8.66
N GLN A 207 -10.93 -4.13 8.06
CA GLN A 207 -10.53 -2.77 8.42
C GLN A 207 -11.09 -2.40 9.80
N GLY A 208 -12.37 -2.70 10.07
CA GLY A 208 -13.01 -2.42 11.36
C GLY A 208 -12.37 -3.18 12.52
N THR A 209 -11.80 -4.36 12.26
CA THR A 209 -11.04 -5.16 13.25
C THR A 209 -9.53 -4.87 13.25
N LYS A 210 -9.07 -3.87 12.48
CA LYS A 210 -7.65 -3.51 12.31
C LYS A 210 -6.78 -4.65 11.77
N MET A 211 -7.38 -5.66 11.15
CA MET A 211 -6.68 -6.71 10.43
C MET A 211 -6.22 -6.24 9.04
N ALA A 212 -6.88 -5.20 8.50
CA ALA A 212 -6.44 -4.53 7.29
C ALA A 212 -6.41 -3.01 7.41
N SER A 213 -5.59 -2.37 6.58
CA SER A 213 -5.51 -0.91 6.47
C SER A 213 -5.80 -0.44 5.03
N TRP A 214 -6.06 0.85 4.87
CA TRP A 214 -6.22 1.46 3.55
C TRP A 214 -4.95 1.31 2.69
N ASP A 215 -3.76 1.39 3.30
CA ASP A 215 -2.51 1.16 2.57
C ASP A 215 -2.45 -0.25 2.00
N GLN A 216 -2.90 -1.25 2.75
CA GLN A 216 -2.95 -2.63 2.27
C GLN A 216 -3.94 -2.81 1.14
N LEU A 217 -5.09 -2.13 1.18
CA LEU A 217 -6.02 -2.12 0.05
C LEU A 217 -5.34 -1.62 -1.23
N LEU A 218 -4.56 -0.53 -1.12
CA LEU A 218 -3.81 0.00 -2.27
C LEU A 218 -2.71 -0.97 -2.73
N TRP A 219 -1.95 -1.56 -1.80
CA TRP A 219 -0.93 -2.57 -2.13
C TRP A 219 -1.53 -3.79 -2.81
N MET A 220 -2.69 -4.26 -2.32
CA MET A 220 -3.44 -5.35 -2.92
C MET A 220 -3.89 -4.98 -4.34
N ALA A 221 -4.46 -3.78 -4.51
CA ALA A 221 -4.87 -3.28 -5.82
C ALA A 221 -3.68 -3.17 -6.79
N ARG A 222 -2.50 -2.74 -6.33
CA ARG A 222 -1.28 -2.75 -7.14
C ARG A 222 -0.93 -4.16 -7.59
N VAL A 223 -0.90 -5.14 -6.67
CA VAL A 223 -0.59 -6.53 -7.04
C VAL A 223 -1.58 -7.05 -8.08
N VAL A 224 -2.88 -6.88 -7.83
CA VAL A 224 -3.95 -7.41 -8.69
C VAL A 224 -3.99 -6.72 -10.05
N HIS A 225 -4.04 -5.38 -10.09
CA HIS A 225 -4.24 -4.63 -11.33
C HIS A 225 -2.94 -4.41 -12.09
N HIS A 226 -1.85 -4.09 -11.40
CA HIS A 226 -0.57 -3.76 -12.04
C HIS A 226 0.31 -5.00 -12.24
N GLU A 227 0.65 -5.72 -11.17
CA GLU A 227 1.62 -6.85 -11.27
C GLU A 227 1.01 -8.05 -12.01
N VAL A 228 -0.26 -8.40 -11.75
CA VAL A 228 -0.97 -9.51 -12.41
C VAL A 228 -1.73 -9.02 -13.65
N GLY A 229 -2.51 -7.96 -13.51
CA GLY A 229 -3.38 -7.44 -14.58
C GLY A 229 -2.66 -6.67 -15.69
N GLY A 230 -1.41 -6.26 -15.48
CA GLY A 230 -0.63 -5.49 -16.45
C GLY A 230 -1.14 -4.07 -16.69
N ALA A 231 -2.04 -3.56 -15.85
CA ALA A 231 -2.51 -2.18 -15.95
C ALA A 231 -1.36 -1.19 -15.67
N PRO A 232 -1.31 -0.03 -16.33
CA PRO A 232 -0.33 1.01 -15.99
C PRO A 232 -0.47 1.45 -14.53
N MET A 233 0.66 1.65 -13.83
CA MET A 233 0.66 2.02 -12.41
C MET A 233 -0.19 3.27 -12.12
N LYS A 234 -0.16 4.27 -13.01
CA LYS A 234 -0.94 5.51 -12.94
C LYS A 234 -2.48 5.33 -12.97
N ASP A 235 -2.96 4.15 -13.35
CA ASP A 235 -4.39 3.85 -13.45
C ASP A 235 -4.90 3.10 -12.20
N VAL A 236 -4.01 2.60 -11.34
CA VAL A 236 -4.36 1.77 -10.17
C VAL A 236 -5.28 2.50 -9.21
N ALA A 237 -5.05 3.80 -8.93
CA ALA A 237 -5.91 4.56 -8.02
C ALA A 237 -7.36 4.69 -8.52
N ARG A 238 -7.54 4.83 -9.84
CA ARG A 238 -8.86 4.87 -10.48
C ARG A 238 -9.52 3.49 -10.44
N LEU A 239 -8.79 2.43 -10.77
CA LEU A 239 -9.32 1.07 -10.78
C LEU A 239 -9.79 0.63 -9.39
N VAL A 240 -8.99 0.87 -8.34
CA VAL A 240 -9.40 0.53 -6.96
C VAL A 240 -10.60 1.35 -6.50
N TYR A 241 -10.68 2.63 -6.88
CA TYR A 241 -11.84 3.47 -6.59
C TYR A 241 -13.11 2.93 -7.24
N GLU A 242 -13.07 2.63 -8.54
CA GLU A 242 -14.20 2.06 -9.29
C GLU A 242 -14.65 0.73 -8.67
N ASP A 243 -13.70 -0.15 -8.34
CA ASP A 243 -13.99 -1.43 -7.73
C ASP A 243 -14.65 -1.32 -6.35
N VAL A 244 -14.17 -0.40 -5.51
CA VAL A 244 -14.74 -0.14 -4.18
C VAL A 244 -16.14 0.46 -4.29
N VAL A 245 -16.35 1.39 -5.22
CA VAL A 245 -17.69 1.98 -5.47
C VAL A 245 -18.68 0.92 -5.95
N THR A 246 -18.26 0.05 -6.87
CA THR A 246 -19.08 -1.07 -7.33
C THR A 246 -19.42 -2.01 -6.19
N ALA A 247 -18.43 -2.47 -5.40
CA ALA A 247 -18.67 -3.37 -4.27
C ALA A 247 -19.60 -2.75 -3.21
N ALA A 248 -19.49 -1.45 -2.95
CA ALA A 248 -20.38 -0.74 -2.03
C ALA A 248 -21.82 -0.58 -2.58
N GLY A 249 -21.99 -0.54 -3.89
CA GLY A 249 -23.30 -0.49 -4.56
C GLY A 249 -24.04 -1.83 -4.53
N ASP A 250 -23.30 -2.94 -4.55
CA ASP A 250 -23.84 -4.31 -4.58
C ASP A 250 -24.13 -4.88 -3.18
N ALA A 251 -23.64 -4.23 -2.11
CA ALA A 251 -23.87 -4.66 -0.74
C ALA A 251 -25.37 -4.54 -0.36
N PRO A 252 -26.02 -5.60 0.18
CA PRO A 252 -27.39 -5.51 0.66
C PRO A 252 -27.47 -4.48 1.81
N ARG A 253 -28.32 -3.45 1.63
CA ARG A 253 -28.57 -2.40 2.63
C ARG A 253 -29.36 -2.91 3.83
#